data_AF-A0A5C6AGF4-F1
#
_entry.id   AF-A0A5C6AGF4-F1
#
_cell.length_a   1.000
_cell.length_b   1.000
_cell.length_c   1.000
_cell.angle_alpha   90.00
_cell.angle_beta   90.00
_cell.angle_gamma   90.00
#
_symmetry.space_group_name_H-M   'P 1'
#
loop_
_entity.id
_entity.type
_entity.pdbx_description
1 polymer ?
#
loop_
_entity_poly.entity_id
_entity_poly.type
_entity_poly.pdbx_seq_one_letter_code
_entity_poly.pdbx_strand_id
1 'polypeptide(L)'
;MRYVIVISITLAMCGCSEQRAHNAEAKTQPRSAAQPLTPIENPDLDSEDVSLTDIPKLNLSPASEPSHSDEQIEKLIASLAAIESPDFGLSPTMSGNAFLPIEGQSNAGALLLTDHKIKSSDALKQLVAVGPTALPALLAHLDDATPTKLKIDHGGDFGGMWFANELWGNPVNKTEQSALQARPQNENDPLGGDHVDSYTVKVGDICLVAIGQITGRGYQTVRYQPTACIVLNSPTHDQLLCAQIRAMWQSDDPRQRLFDSLLFDFATRGKFNGESFDGWYVGSNLQKEAAMRLLYYYPDASARLIADRLRKLDVRETGPPSSQAASESEMEVWVKREVANGIRTDDFIKAVAWCKHPAIVEEIKGIAARTDDQDIAEVVGEAR
;
A
#
# COMPACT_ATOMS: atom_id res chain seq x y z
N MET A 1 -25.32 -9.57 -34.67
CA MET A 1 -24.13 -10.35 -34.29
C MET A 1 -23.75 -9.95 -32.88
N ARG A 2 -23.83 -10.87 -31.92
CA ARG A 2 -23.39 -10.63 -30.53
C ARG A 2 -22.02 -11.30 -30.39
N TYR A 3 -20.96 -10.52 -30.22
CA TYR A 3 -19.65 -11.04 -29.88
C TYR A 3 -19.61 -11.23 -28.36
N VAL A 4 -19.51 -12.48 -27.93
CA VAL A 4 -19.15 -12.84 -26.55
C VAL A 4 -17.63 -12.82 -26.51
N ILE A 5 -17.04 -11.81 -25.87
CA ILE A 5 -15.60 -11.79 -25.61
C ILE A 5 -15.35 -12.73 -24.43
N VAL A 6 -14.82 -13.91 -24.74
CA VAL A 6 -14.29 -14.85 -23.76
C VAL A 6 -12.85 -14.41 -23.49
N ILE A 7 -12.60 -13.79 -22.33
CA ILE A 7 -11.24 -13.56 -21.85
C ILE A 7 -10.71 -14.91 -21.35
N SER A 8 -9.99 -15.64 -22.20
CA SER A 8 -9.24 -16.82 -21.81
C SER A 8 -7.97 -16.41 -21.10
N ILE A 9 -8.01 -16.37 -19.76
CA ILE A 9 -6.80 -16.36 -18.94
C ILE A 9 -6.15 -17.73 -19.08
N THR A 10 -5.10 -17.81 -19.89
CA THR A 10 -4.29 -19.04 -20.01
C THR A 10 -3.34 -19.09 -18.81
N LEU A 11 -3.81 -19.67 -17.70
CA LEU A 11 -2.92 -20.07 -16.61
C LEU A 11 -2.07 -21.24 -17.08
N ALA A 12 -0.76 -21.02 -17.21
CA ALA A 12 0.21 -22.09 -17.33
C ALA A 12 0.25 -22.85 -16.00
N MET A 13 -0.64 -23.84 -15.85
CA MET A 13 -0.58 -24.80 -14.75
C MET A 13 0.66 -25.67 -14.96
N CYS A 14 1.78 -25.27 -14.36
CA CYS A 14 2.93 -26.15 -14.20
C CYS A 14 2.45 -27.32 -13.32
N GLY A 15 2.39 -28.53 -13.88
CA GLY A 15 1.86 -29.70 -13.18
C GLY A 15 2.69 -30.01 -11.95
N CYS A 16 2.20 -29.61 -10.78
CA CYS A 16 2.68 -30.11 -9.49
C CYS A 16 2.29 -31.59 -9.38
N SER A 17 3.25 -32.48 -9.63
CA SER A 17 3.11 -33.90 -9.33
C SER A 17 2.96 -34.08 -7.81
N GLU A 18 2.00 -34.91 -7.39
CA GLU A 18 1.78 -35.34 -6.00
C GLU A 18 3.06 -35.90 -5.36
N GLN A 19 3.86 -35.04 -4.73
CA GLN A 19 4.85 -35.47 -3.73
C GLN A 19 4.16 -35.50 -2.37
N ARG A 20 3.87 -36.71 -1.89
CA ARG A 20 3.48 -36.95 -0.50
C ARG A 20 4.52 -36.34 0.43
N ALA A 21 4.15 -35.28 1.14
CA ALA A 21 4.93 -34.69 2.21
C ALA A 21 5.09 -35.72 3.33
N HIS A 22 6.26 -36.33 3.43
CA HIS A 22 6.70 -36.92 4.68
C HIS A 22 6.99 -35.75 5.63
N ASN A 23 6.19 -35.64 6.70
CA ASN A 23 6.44 -34.77 7.85
C ASN A 23 7.79 -35.12 8.49
N ALA A 24 8.87 -34.59 7.93
CA ALA A 24 10.15 -34.52 8.59
C ALA A 24 10.08 -33.30 9.52
N GLU A 25 10.21 -33.54 10.82
CA GLU A 25 10.46 -32.48 11.80
C GLU A 25 11.69 -31.69 11.34
N ALA A 26 11.45 -30.52 10.72
CA ALA A 26 12.50 -29.65 10.26
C ALA A 26 13.29 -29.18 11.50
N LYS A 27 14.47 -29.75 11.69
CA LYS A 27 15.42 -29.28 12.71
C LYS A 27 15.75 -27.83 12.39
N THR A 28 15.16 -26.92 13.15
CA THR A 28 15.42 -25.49 13.08
C THR A 28 16.89 -25.27 13.41
N GLN A 29 17.74 -25.13 12.38
CA GLN A 29 19.11 -24.70 12.60
C GLN A 29 19.06 -23.28 13.19
N PRO A 30 19.84 -22.99 14.25
CA PRO A 30 19.91 -21.65 14.81
C PRO A 30 20.39 -20.70 13.71
N ARG A 31 19.49 -19.80 13.26
CA ARG A 31 19.82 -18.80 12.25
C ARG A 31 20.92 -17.90 12.82
N SER A 32 22.06 -17.86 12.13
CA SER A 32 23.14 -16.91 12.41
C SER A 32 22.55 -15.50 12.49
N ALA A 33 23.02 -14.69 13.44
CA ALA A 33 22.63 -13.27 13.53
C ALA A 33 22.77 -12.64 12.13
N ALA A 34 21.70 -12.02 11.64
CA ALA A 34 21.67 -11.44 10.31
C ALA A 34 22.73 -10.34 10.23
N GLN A 35 23.60 -10.41 9.22
CA GLN A 35 24.51 -9.32 8.94
C GLN A 35 23.70 -8.07 8.56
N PRO A 36 24.13 -6.87 8.97
CA PRO A 36 23.49 -5.64 8.53
C PRO A 36 23.45 -5.57 7.00
N LEU A 37 22.28 -5.27 6.43
CA LEU A 37 22.17 -5.00 5.00
C LEU A 37 23.00 -3.76 4.67
N THR A 38 23.93 -3.89 3.74
CA THR A 38 24.66 -2.74 3.19
C THR A 38 23.83 -2.16 2.06
N PRO A 39 23.37 -0.90 2.14
CA PRO A 39 22.59 -0.28 1.08
C PRO A 39 23.36 -0.29 -0.24
N ILE A 40 22.68 -0.57 -1.34
CA ILE A 40 23.28 -0.43 -2.68
C ILE A 40 23.44 1.06 -2.99
N GLU A 41 24.66 1.50 -3.28
CA GLU A 41 24.98 2.92 -3.51
C GLU A 41 24.30 3.47 -4.78
N ASN A 42 24.16 2.63 -5.81
CA ASN A 42 23.56 2.95 -7.11
C ASN A 42 22.52 1.88 -7.46
N PRO A 43 21.34 1.90 -6.84
CA PRO A 43 20.28 0.97 -7.18
C PRO A 43 19.78 1.24 -8.59
N ASP A 44 19.21 0.22 -9.22
CA ASP A 44 18.46 0.40 -10.46
C ASP A 44 17.21 1.23 -10.19
N LEU A 45 17.06 2.34 -10.93
CA LEU A 45 15.93 3.26 -10.85
C LEU A 45 15.17 3.34 -12.19
N ASP A 46 15.57 2.52 -13.17
CA ASP A 46 14.93 2.50 -14.46
C ASP A 46 13.61 1.74 -14.34
N SER A 47 12.51 2.49 -14.27
CA SER A 47 11.15 1.96 -14.27
C SER A 47 10.50 2.21 -15.62
N GLU A 48 9.96 1.17 -16.25
CA GLU A 48 9.12 1.31 -17.44
C GLU A 48 7.76 1.93 -17.10
N ASP A 49 7.31 1.79 -15.85
CA ASP A 49 5.95 2.12 -15.42
C ASP A 49 5.80 3.57 -14.94
N VAL A 50 6.87 4.17 -14.40
CA VAL A 50 6.79 5.51 -13.81
C VAL A 50 8.00 6.39 -14.13
N SER A 51 7.82 7.69 -13.95
CA SER A 51 8.85 8.71 -14.04
C SER A 51 8.70 9.72 -12.90
N LEU A 52 9.81 10.30 -12.49
CA LEU A 52 9.82 11.38 -11.50
C LEU A 52 9.69 12.74 -12.21
N THR A 53 8.78 13.58 -11.75
CA THR A 53 8.69 15.00 -12.14
C THR A 53 9.32 15.91 -11.09
N ASP A 54 9.30 17.22 -11.29
CA ASP A 54 9.85 18.17 -10.33
C ASP A 54 9.18 18.00 -8.95
N ILE A 55 9.98 17.60 -7.96
CA ILE A 55 9.52 17.45 -6.59
C ILE A 55 9.19 18.83 -6.02
N PRO A 56 7.96 19.06 -5.52
CA PRO A 56 7.60 20.33 -4.89
C PRO A 56 8.55 20.67 -3.73
N LYS A 57 9.09 21.89 -3.73
CA LYS A 57 9.95 22.39 -2.65
C LYS A 57 9.08 23.04 -1.59
N LEU A 58 8.63 22.24 -0.62
CA LEU A 58 7.87 22.71 0.54
C LEU A 58 8.69 22.53 1.80
N ASN A 59 8.59 23.49 2.72
CA ASN A 59 9.24 23.40 4.02
C ASN A 59 8.19 23.04 5.07
N LEU A 60 8.49 22.07 5.92
CA LEU A 60 7.69 21.83 7.10
C LEU A 60 7.93 22.94 8.13
N SER A 61 6.84 23.47 8.66
CA SER A 61 6.90 24.23 9.91
C SER A 61 7.44 23.34 11.03
N PRO A 62 8.09 23.90 12.07
CA PRO A 62 8.46 23.15 13.26
C PRO A 62 7.31 22.29 13.78
N ALA A 63 7.64 21.11 14.30
CA ALA A 63 6.61 20.20 14.80
C ALA A 63 5.85 20.89 15.95
N SER A 64 4.53 20.77 15.92
CA SER A 64 3.73 20.99 17.12
C SER A 64 4.06 19.91 18.16
N GLU A 65 3.68 20.14 19.42
CA GLU A 65 3.79 19.10 20.43
C GLU A 65 3.11 17.80 19.95
N PRO A 66 3.73 16.63 20.16
CA PRO A 66 3.15 15.35 19.81
C PRO A 66 1.74 15.21 20.39
N SER A 67 0.79 14.73 19.59
CA SER A 67 -0.57 14.45 20.07
C SER A 67 -0.62 13.28 21.06
N HIS A 68 0.42 12.44 21.07
CA HIS A 68 0.57 11.28 21.93
C HIS A 68 1.98 11.25 22.51
N SER A 69 2.09 10.90 23.79
CA SER A 69 3.38 10.61 24.42
C SER A 69 3.91 9.24 23.99
N ASP A 70 5.21 9.02 24.17
CA ASP A 70 5.85 7.74 23.89
C ASP A 70 5.16 6.61 24.67
N GLU A 71 4.79 6.83 25.94
CA GLU A 71 4.09 5.81 26.74
C GLU A 71 2.69 5.48 26.21
N GLN A 72 2.01 6.43 25.55
CA GLN A 72 0.73 6.15 24.91
C GLN A 72 0.92 5.31 23.64
N ILE A 73 1.95 5.61 22.84
CA ILE A 73 2.30 4.85 21.65
C ILE A 73 2.68 3.40 22.03
N GLU A 74 3.50 3.23 23.06
CA GLU A 74 3.88 1.91 23.58
C GLU A 74 2.68 1.08 24.05
N LYS A 75 1.72 1.72 24.75
CA LYS A 75 0.47 1.05 25.15
C LYS A 75 -0.37 0.62 23.95
N LEU A 76 -0.41 1.42 22.89
CA LEU A 76 -1.11 1.06 21.66
C LEU A 76 -0.43 -0.13 20.97
N ILE A 77 0.90 -0.15 20.89
CA ILE A 77 1.68 -1.28 20.34
C ILE A 77 1.43 -2.55 21.16
N ALA A 78 1.51 -2.49 22.49
CA ALA A 78 1.22 -3.63 23.36
C ALA A 78 -0.21 -4.17 23.17
N SER A 79 -1.17 -3.28 22.88
CA SER A 79 -2.57 -3.66 22.64
C SER A 79 -2.78 -4.44 21.33
N LEU A 80 -1.82 -4.41 20.39
CA LEU A 80 -1.88 -5.19 19.15
C LEU A 80 -1.89 -6.70 19.40
N ALA A 81 -1.33 -7.17 20.53
CA ALA A 81 -1.38 -8.58 20.93
C ALA A 81 -2.83 -9.11 21.13
N ALA A 82 -3.80 -8.22 21.33
CA ALA A 82 -5.20 -8.60 21.48
C ALA A 82 -5.94 -8.84 20.15
N ILE A 83 -5.32 -8.54 18.99
CA ILE A 83 -5.94 -8.71 17.67
C ILE A 83 -6.21 -10.19 17.40
N GLU A 84 -7.46 -10.51 17.08
CA GLU A 84 -7.95 -11.87 16.84
C GLU A 84 -8.72 -12.03 15.52
N SER A 85 -8.92 -10.93 14.79
CA SER A 85 -9.68 -10.90 13.54
C SER A 85 -8.82 -10.40 12.38
N PRO A 86 -9.05 -10.89 11.15
CA PRO A 86 -8.41 -10.36 9.96
C PRO A 86 -8.71 -8.86 9.75
N ASP A 87 -7.75 -8.17 9.13
CA ASP A 87 -7.87 -6.78 8.68
C ASP A 87 -7.17 -6.63 7.31
N PHE A 88 -7.20 -5.44 6.71
CA PHE A 88 -6.39 -5.13 5.52
C PHE A 88 -4.89 -5.35 5.81
N GLY A 89 -4.27 -6.24 5.03
CA GLY A 89 -2.89 -6.69 5.23
C GLY A 89 -2.69 -7.77 6.29
N LEU A 90 -3.78 -8.29 6.88
CA LEU A 90 -3.78 -9.38 7.86
C LEU A 90 -4.77 -10.49 7.48
N SER A 91 -5.20 -10.57 6.21
CA SER A 91 -6.26 -11.48 5.77
C SER A 91 -5.75 -12.60 4.86
N PRO A 92 -6.06 -13.87 5.17
CA PRO A 92 -5.71 -14.99 4.29
C PRO A 92 -6.67 -15.14 3.10
N THR A 93 -7.78 -14.41 3.10
CA THR A 93 -8.84 -14.54 2.08
C THR A 93 -8.96 -13.32 1.18
N MET A 94 -8.21 -12.26 1.48
CA MET A 94 -8.19 -11.01 0.72
C MET A 94 -6.81 -10.37 0.78
N SER A 95 -6.39 -9.75 -0.32
CA SER A 95 -5.26 -8.82 -0.36
C SER A 95 -5.80 -7.39 -0.44
N GLY A 96 -4.99 -6.41 -0.06
CA GLY A 96 -5.40 -5.02 -0.12
C GLY A 96 -4.70 -4.16 0.91
N ASN A 97 -5.03 -2.88 0.90
CA ASN A 97 -4.50 -1.91 1.83
C ASN A 97 -5.63 -1.01 2.35
N ALA A 98 -5.34 -0.31 3.44
CA ALA A 98 -6.23 0.70 3.99
C ALA A 98 -5.42 1.84 4.59
N PHE A 99 -6.05 3.00 4.69
CA PHE A 99 -5.62 4.09 5.55
C PHE A 99 -6.68 4.31 6.61
N LEU A 100 -6.59 3.49 7.67
CA LEU A 100 -7.62 3.37 8.71
C LEU A 100 -8.05 4.67 9.41
N PRO A 101 -7.24 5.74 9.48
CA PRO A 101 -7.70 7.00 10.09
C PRO A 101 -8.86 7.66 9.35
N ILE A 102 -9.06 7.36 8.06
CA ILE A 102 -10.14 7.91 7.25
C ILE A 102 -11.09 6.78 6.87
N GLU A 103 -12.34 6.90 7.27
CA GLU A 103 -13.36 5.90 6.98
C GLU A 103 -13.55 5.74 5.46
N GLY A 104 -13.70 4.49 5.00
CA GLY A 104 -13.89 4.16 3.59
C GLY A 104 -12.63 4.24 2.72
N GLN A 105 -11.47 4.66 3.25
CA GLN A 105 -10.21 4.70 2.50
C GLN A 105 -9.50 3.34 2.56
N SER A 106 -10.09 2.35 1.91
CA SER A 106 -9.55 1.00 1.76
C SER A 106 -9.64 0.53 0.31
N ASN A 107 -8.61 -0.15 -0.17
CA ASN A 107 -8.60 -0.77 -1.49
C ASN A 107 -8.48 -2.28 -1.33
N ALA A 108 -9.52 -3.00 -1.75
CA ALA A 108 -9.46 -4.45 -1.89
C ALA A 108 -8.71 -4.82 -3.18
N GLY A 109 -7.84 -5.82 -3.09
CA GLY A 109 -7.16 -6.46 -4.21
C GLY A 109 -7.83 -7.78 -4.59
N ALA A 110 -7.02 -8.81 -4.83
CA ALA A 110 -7.51 -10.16 -5.02
C ALA A 110 -8.25 -10.66 -3.76
N LEU A 111 -9.38 -11.34 -3.94
CA LEU A 111 -10.23 -11.84 -2.85
C LEU A 111 -10.92 -13.17 -3.21
N LEU A 112 -11.22 -13.97 -2.19
CA LEU A 112 -12.15 -15.10 -2.28
C LEU A 112 -13.60 -14.62 -2.17
N LEU A 113 -14.55 -15.26 -2.85
CA LEU A 113 -15.97 -14.95 -2.72
C LEU A 113 -16.55 -15.53 -1.41
N THR A 114 -16.11 -15.00 -0.28
CA THR A 114 -16.48 -15.43 1.08
C THR A 114 -16.65 -14.24 2.01
N ASP A 115 -17.17 -14.47 3.21
CA ASP A 115 -17.11 -13.49 4.29
C ASP A 115 -15.67 -13.43 4.84
N HIS A 116 -14.97 -12.36 4.50
CA HIS A 116 -13.60 -12.11 4.96
C HIS A 116 -13.48 -11.78 6.45
N LYS A 117 -14.61 -11.47 7.12
CA LYS A 117 -14.68 -11.10 8.54
C LYS A 117 -13.68 -9.99 8.91
N ILE A 118 -13.47 -9.05 7.99
CA ILE A 118 -12.57 -7.92 8.20
C ILE A 118 -13.10 -7.08 9.37
N LYS A 119 -12.27 -6.90 10.39
CA LYS A 119 -12.58 -6.09 11.56
C LYS A 119 -11.33 -5.33 11.97
N SER A 120 -11.32 -4.03 11.67
CA SER A 120 -10.16 -3.20 11.98
C SER A 120 -9.96 -3.01 13.48
N SER A 121 -8.69 -2.98 13.88
CA SER A 121 -8.28 -2.77 15.27
C SER A 121 -8.22 -1.29 15.62
N ASP A 122 -8.85 -0.88 16.72
CA ASP A 122 -8.78 0.51 17.21
C ASP A 122 -7.34 0.93 17.56
N ALA A 123 -6.53 0.00 18.08
CA ALA A 123 -5.13 0.28 18.40
C ALA A 123 -4.30 0.52 17.13
N LEU A 124 -4.51 -0.30 16.09
CA LEU A 124 -3.87 -0.12 14.79
C LEU A 124 -4.30 1.20 14.15
N LYS A 125 -5.61 1.49 14.13
CA LYS A 125 -6.15 2.76 13.62
C LYS A 125 -5.55 3.97 14.34
N GLN A 126 -5.43 3.92 15.66
CA GLN A 126 -4.82 5.00 16.44
C GLN A 126 -3.33 5.16 16.13
N LEU A 127 -2.54 4.08 16.06
CA LEU A 127 -1.12 4.16 15.68
C LEU A 127 -0.92 4.81 14.32
N VAL A 128 -1.74 4.42 13.33
CA VAL A 128 -1.69 5.03 12.00
C VAL A 128 -2.13 6.50 12.06
N ALA A 129 -3.12 6.86 12.87
CA ALA A 129 -3.53 8.25 13.05
C ALA A 129 -2.44 9.12 13.70
N VAL A 130 -1.62 8.55 14.60
CA VAL A 130 -0.44 9.24 15.16
C VAL A 130 0.62 9.51 14.09
N GLY A 131 0.76 8.64 13.10
CA GLY A 131 1.55 8.91 11.90
C GLY A 131 3.06 8.96 12.15
N PRO A 132 3.78 9.99 11.68
CA PRO A 132 5.25 10.04 11.75
C PRO A 132 5.79 9.97 13.18
N THR A 133 5.03 10.44 14.17
CA THR A 133 5.42 10.37 15.59
C THR A 133 5.47 8.92 16.10
N ALA A 134 4.64 8.01 15.57
CA ALA A 134 4.64 6.60 15.96
C ALA A 134 5.71 5.77 15.24
N LEU A 135 6.26 6.26 14.12
CA LEU A 135 7.21 5.50 13.30
C LEU A 135 8.44 4.99 14.08
N PRO A 136 9.12 5.78 14.94
CA PRO A 136 10.27 5.28 15.70
C PRO A 136 9.94 4.06 16.57
N ALA A 137 8.85 4.11 17.33
CA ALA A 137 8.41 3.00 18.17
C ALA A 137 7.98 1.78 17.34
N LEU A 138 7.25 1.99 16.23
CA LEU A 138 6.88 0.91 15.32
C LEU A 138 8.09 0.21 14.71
N LEU A 139 9.14 0.96 14.33
CA LEU A 139 10.39 0.41 13.81
C LEU A 139 11.20 -0.34 14.88
N ALA A 140 11.15 0.13 16.13
CA ALA A 140 11.77 -0.55 17.26
C ALA A 140 11.09 -1.90 17.54
N HIS A 141 9.78 -2.01 17.36
CA HIS A 141 8.99 -3.22 17.60
C HIS A 141 8.82 -4.14 16.37
N LEU A 142 9.49 -3.89 15.24
CA LEU A 142 9.36 -4.75 14.04
C LEU A 142 9.73 -6.22 14.28
N ASP A 143 10.63 -6.50 15.21
CA ASP A 143 11.06 -7.84 15.60
C ASP A 143 10.35 -8.36 16.87
N ASP A 144 9.29 -7.68 17.31
CA ASP A 144 8.49 -8.09 18.48
C ASP A 144 7.73 -9.40 18.19
N ALA A 145 8.28 -10.50 18.69
CA ALA A 145 7.75 -11.84 18.53
C ALA A 145 6.55 -12.18 19.44
N THR A 146 5.98 -11.18 20.15
CA THR A 146 4.79 -11.39 20.98
C THR A 146 3.63 -11.90 20.12
N PRO A 147 3.06 -13.10 20.40
CA PRO A 147 1.96 -13.63 19.62
C PRO A 147 0.69 -12.80 19.84
N THR A 148 -0.03 -12.55 18.75
CA THR A 148 -1.41 -12.09 18.81
C THR A 148 -2.37 -13.27 18.99
N LYS A 149 -3.68 -12.99 19.03
CA LYS A 149 -4.71 -14.03 19.00
C LYS A 149 -5.10 -14.45 17.58
N LEU A 150 -4.64 -13.74 16.56
CA LEU A 150 -4.94 -14.02 15.16
C LEU A 150 -4.09 -15.20 14.67
N LYS A 151 -4.74 -16.36 14.56
CA LYS A 151 -4.17 -17.55 13.95
C LYS A 151 -4.67 -17.70 12.53
N ILE A 152 -3.75 -17.91 11.61
CA ILE A 152 -4.00 -18.20 10.20
C ILE A 152 -3.74 -19.68 9.99
N ASP A 153 -4.73 -20.35 9.42
CA ASP A 153 -4.63 -21.74 8.99
C ASP A 153 -4.90 -21.75 7.48
N HIS A 154 -4.08 -22.45 6.70
CA HIS A 154 -4.30 -22.57 5.24
C HIS A 154 -5.56 -23.37 4.93
N GLY A 155 -5.80 -24.42 5.71
CA GLY A 155 -7.11 -25.06 5.82
C GLY A 155 -7.48 -26.04 4.71
N GLY A 156 -6.59 -26.44 3.78
CA GLY A 156 -6.98 -27.47 2.81
C GLY A 156 -5.93 -27.96 1.81
N ASP A 157 -6.41 -28.80 0.89
CA ASP A 157 -5.62 -29.57 -0.08
C ASP A 157 -5.23 -28.79 -1.36
N PHE A 158 -5.62 -27.51 -1.48
CA PHE A 158 -5.40 -26.70 -2.67
C PHE A 158 -4.75 -25.34 -2.33
N GLY A 159 -3.73 -24.97 -3.11
CA GLY A 159 -2.88 -23.80 -2.83
C GLY A 159 -1.79 -24.13 -1.80
N GLY A 160 -1.24 -23.10 -1.17
CA GLY A 160 -0.28 -23.27 -0.09
C GLY A 160 -0.13 -22.01 0.76
N MET A 161 0.62 -22.12 1.86
CA MET A 161 1.00 -20.98 2.67
C MET A 161 2.51 -21.01 2.93
N TRP A 162 3.18 -19.89 2.69
CA TRP A 162 4.64 -19.79 2.82
C TRP A 162 5.06 -18.39 3.27
N PHE A 163 6.24 -18.30 3.87
CA PHE A 163 6.88 -17.01 4.11
C PHE A 163 7.46 -16.44 2.82
N ALA A 164 7.39 -15.13 2.64
CA ALA A 164 8.04 -14.44 1.54
C ALA A 164 8.52 -13.04 1.98
N ASN A 165 9.09 -12.31 1.02
CA ASN A 165 9.49 -10.92 1.17
C ASN A 165 8.97 -10.08 0.01
N GLU A 166 7.65 -9.88 -0.02
CA GLU A 166 6.95 -9.10 -1.04
C GLU A 166 6.82 -7.64 -0.59
N LEU A 167 7.96 -7.03 -0.25
CA LEU A 167 8.02 -5.60 -0.04
C LEU A 167 7.94 -4.87 -1.37
N TRP A 168 7.20 -3.77 -1.37
CA TRP A 168 7.09 -2.87 -2.51
C TRP A 168 7.44 -1.45 -2.08
N GLY A 169 8.10 -0.72 -2.97
CA GLY A 169 8.47 0.67 -2.78
C GLY A 169 8.31 1.45 -4.08
N ASN A 170 8.48 2.76 -4.01
CA ASN A 170 8.49 3.59 -5.20
C ASN A 170 9.69 3.20 -6.09
N PRO A 171 9.47 2.74 -7.34
CA PRO A 171 10.53 2.18 -8.18
C PRO A 171 11.58 3.21 -8.62
N VAL A 172 11.29 4.51 -8.50
CA VAL A 172 12.25 5.59 -8.80
C VAL A 172 12.83 6.25 -7.53
N ASN A 173 12.43 5.80 -6.33
CA ASN A 173 12.97 6.32 -5.07
C ASN A 173 14.28 5.61 -4.70
N LYS A 174 15.40 6.34 -4.76
CA LYS A 174 16.74 5.82 -4.46
C LYS A 174 16.83 5.12 -3.11
N THR A 175 16.33 5.71 -2.04
CA THR A 175 16.50 5.11 -0.71
C THR A 175 15.74 3.78 -0.58
N GLU A 176 14.53 3.72 -1.12
CA GLU A 176 13.73 2.48 -1.10
C GLU A 176 14.36 1.41 -1.97
N GLN A 177 14.74 1.74 -3.21
CA GLN A 177 15.36 0.78 -4.10
C GLN A 177 16.72 0.30 -3.59
N SER A 178 17.52 1.16 -2.97
CA SER A 178 18.77 0.77 -2.29
C SER A 178 18.54 -0.29 -1.21
N ALA A 179 17.45 -0.21 -0.45
CA ALA A 179 17.12 -1.18 0.59
C ALA A 179 16.48 -2.46 0.02
N LEU A 180 15.58 -2.33 -0.96
CA LEU A 180 14.90 -3.46 -1.59
C LEU A 180 15.90 -4.35 -2.35
N GLN A 181 16.80 -3.75 -3.13
CA GLN A 181 17.77 -4.46 -3.95
C GLN A 181 18.99 -4.97 -3.15
N ALA A 182 19.23 -4.44 -1.94
CA ALA A 182 20.32 -4.92 -1.08
C ALA A 182 20.13 -6.38 -0.59
N ARG A 183 18.91 -6.93 -0.71
CA ARG A 183 18.65 -8.31 -0.33
C ARG A 183 19.25 -9.27 -1.37
N PRO A 184 20.06 -10.25 -0.96
CA PRO A 184 20.53 -11.29 -1.86
C PRO A 184 19.35 -12.06 -2.46
N GLN A 185 19.33 -12.20 -3.79
CA GLN A 185 18.37 -13.08 -4.45
C GLN A 185 18.76 -14.54 -4.18
N ASN A 186 17.82 -15.34 -3.68
CA ASN A 186 18.01 -16.77 -3.55
C ASN A 186 17.49 -17.46 -4.81
N GLU A 187 18.35 -17.63 -5.81
CA GLU A 187 17.99 -18.29 -7.08
C GLU A 187 17.47 -19.74 -6.89
N ASN A 188 17.82 -20.37 -5.77
CA ASN A 188 17.42 -21.74 -5.45
C ASN A 188 16.05 -21.84 -4.78
N ASP A 189 15.40 -20.72 -4.47
CA ASP A 189 14.09 -20.67 -3.84
C ASP A 189 13.11 -19.83 -4.69
N PRO A 190 12.69 -20.35 -5.85
CA PRO A 190 11.88 -19.60 -6.80
C PRO A 190 10.44 -19.34 -6.30
N LEU A 191 9.98 -20.10 -5.29
CA LEU A 191 8.66 -19.94 -4.67
C LEU A 191 8.72 -19.11 -3.37
N GLY A 192 9.92 -18.87 -2.85
CA GLY A 192 10.18 -17.74 -1.97
C GLY A 192 10.08 -18.00 -0.48
N GLY A 193 10.04 -19.26 -0.01
CA GLY A 193 10.28 -19.55 1.41
C GLY A 193 9.71 -20.85 1.97
N ASP A 194 9.84 -20.96 3.29
CA ASP A 194 9.40 -22.10 4.10
C ASP A 194 7.87 -22.23 4.05
N HIS A 195 7.37 -23.38 3.56
CA HIS A 195 5.94 -23.70 3.59
C HIS A 195 5.50 -24.02 5.02
N VAL A 196 4.31 -23.56 5.40
CA VAL A 196 3.73 -23.77 6.73
C VAL A 196 2.23 -24.02 6.66
N ASP A 197 1.71 -24.88 7.54
CA ASP A 197 0.27 -25.18 7.59
C ASP A 197 -0.53 -24.14 8.40
N SER A 198 0.14 -23.53 9.39
CA SER A 198 -0.47 -22.54 10.28
C SER A 198 0.55 -21.50 10.72
N TYR A 199 0.09 -20.28 10.98
CA TYR A 199 0.91 -19.20 11.50
C TYR A 199 0.11 -18.34 12.48
N THR A 200 0.70 -18.00 13.62
CA THR A 200 0.13 -17.02 14.55
C THR A 200 0.84 -15.69 14.36
N VAL A 201 0.10 -14.70 13.87
CA VAL A 201 0.58 -13.34 13.62
C VAL A 201 1.16 -12.75 14.90
N LYS A 202 2.28 -12.02 14.78
CA LYS A 202 2.99 -11.39 15.90
C LYS A 202 2.76 -9.88 15.95
N VAL A 203 3.15 -9.23 17.05
CA VAL A 203 3.08 -7.76 17.18
C VAL A 203 3.93 -7.08 16.11
N GLY A 204 5.17 -7.53 15.88
CA GLY A 204 6.06 -6.94 14.87
C GLY A 204 5.52 -7.04 13.43
N ASP A 205 4.75 -8.09 13.15
CA ASP A 205 4.03 -8.22 11.89
C ASP A 205 2.96 -7.14 11.71
N ILE A 206 2.26 -6.76 12.78
CA ILE A 206 1.23 -5.71 12.71
C ILE A 206 1.88 -4.32 12.68
N CYS A 207 3.06 -4.16 13.29
CA CYS A 207 3.89 -2.97 13.13
C CYS A 207 4.30 -2.75 11.66
N LEU A 208 4.64 -3.81 10.91
CA LEU A 208 4.90 -3.73 9.48
C LEU A 208 3.70 -3.16 8.71
N VAL A 209 2.49 -3.66 8.99
CA VAL A 209 1.25 -3.16 8.36
C VAL A 209 1.03 -1.69 8.72
N ALA A 210 1.16 -1.32 10.00
CA ALA A 210 1.02 0.08 10.46
C ALA A 210 1.99 1.02 9.74
N ILE A 211 3.26 0.64 9.61
CA ILE A 211 4.27 1.41 8.88
C ILE A 211 3.87 1.57 7.41
N GLY A 212 3.37 0.51 6.76
CA GLY A 212 2.88 0.59 5.38
C GLY A 212 1.74 1.58 5.24
N GLN A 213 0.76 1.54 6.16
CA GLN A 213 -0.35 2.50 6.15
C GLN A 213 0.12 3.93 6.37
N ILE A 214 1.08 4.20 7.26
CA ILE A 214 1.62 5.55 7.51
C ILE A 214 2.40 6.07 6.29
N THR A 215 3.18 5.21 5.65
CA THR A 215 4.12 5.57 4.57
C THR A 215 3.49 5.54 3.17
N GLY A 216 2.28 5.01 3.03
CA GLY A 216 1.66 4.84 1.71
C GLY A 216 2.27 3.68 0.94
N ARG A 217 2.63 2.62 1.65
CA ARG A 217 3.14 1.36 1.08
C ARG A 217 2.15 0.25 1.38
N GLY A 218 1.90 -0.61 0.40
CA GLY A 218 1.01 -1.76 0.54
C GLY A 218 1.63 -2.92 1.32
N TYR A 219 2.30 -2.66 2.45
CA TYR A 219 2.89 -3.72 3.27
C TYR A 219 1.78 -4.57 3.89
N GLN A 220 1.83 -5.87 3.62
CA GLN A 220 0.83 -6.84 4.06
C GLN A 220 1.55 -8.02 4.69
N THR A 221 1.28 -8.30 5.96
CA THR A 221 1.83 -9.48 6.64
C THR A 221 1.17 -10.74 6.14
N VAL A 222 -0.15 -10.75 6.07
CA VAL A 222 -0.93 -11.90 5.57
C VAL A 222 -1.74 -11.41 4.40
N ARG A 223 -1.53 -12.02 3.24
CA ARG A 223 -2.33 -11.70 2.07
C ARG A 223 -2.69 -12.92 1.25
N TYR A 224 -3.86 -12.84 0.67
CA TYR A 224 -4.30 -13.78 -0.36
C TYR A 224 -3.57 -13.52 -1.69
N GLN A 225 -3.20 -14.61 -2.35
CA GLN A 225 -2.90 -14.67 -3.77
C GLN A 225 -3.91 -15.61 -4.45
N PRO A 226 -4.31 -15.34 -5.71
CA PRO A 226 -5.13 -16.28 -6.49
C PRO A 226 -4.65 -17.72 -6.37
N THR A 227 -5.58 -18.67 -6.48
CA THR A 227 -5.38 -20.12 -6.26
C THR A 227 -5.20 -20.55 -4.81
N ALA A 228 -5.92 -19.91 -3.88
CA ALA A 228 -5.92 -20.28 -2.44
C ALA A 228 -4.52 -20.24 -1.81
N CYS A 229 -3.67 -19.33 -2.29
CA CYS A 229 -2.33 -19.13 -1.78
C CYS A 229 -2.33 -18.04 -0.70
N ILE A 230 -1.57 -18.23 0.37
CA ILE A 230 -1.39 -17.26 1.45
C ILE A 230 0.09 -16.94 1.55
N VAL A 231 0.43 -15.66 1.40
CA VAL A 231 1.80 -15.19 1.58
C VAL A 231 1.94 -14.55 2.96
N LEU A 232 3.01 -14.92 3.66
CA LEU A 232 3.38 -14.40 4.97
C LEU A 232 4.64 -13.52 4.89
N ASN A 233 4.50 -12.20 5.00
CA ASN A 233 5.62 -11.27 5.12
C ASN A 233 5.85 -10.93 6.59
N SER A 234 6.70 -11.69 7.29
CA SER A 234 6.90 -11.53 8.74
C SER A 234 8.31 -11.02 9.07
N PRO A 235 8.47 -9.78 9.58
CA PRO A 235 9.76 -9.28 10.07
C PRO A 235 10.26 -10.05 11.30
N THR A 236 9.36 -10.69 12.05
CA THR A 236 9.75 -11.53 13.21
C THR A 236 10.35 -12.86 12.78
N HIS A 237 9.94 -13.37 11.62
CA HIS A 237 10.53 -14.56 10.99
C HIS A 237 11.78 -14.20 10.17
N ASP A 238 11.72 -13.12 9.40
CA ASP A 238 12.74 -12.69 8.44
C ASP A 238 13.46 -11.41 8.90
N GLN A 239 14.64 -11.60 9.46
CA GLN A 239 15.49 -10.50 9.93
C GLN A 239 16.00 -9.59 8.81
N LEU A 240 16.11 -10.09 7.57
CA LEU A 240 16.47 -9.23 6.44
C LEU A 240 15.30 -8.33 6.06
N LEU A 241 14.07 -8.83 6.07
CA LEU A 241 12.87 -8.01 5.87
C LEU A 241 12.81 -6.89 6.93
N CYS A 242 13.01 -7.23 8.20
CA CYS A 242 13.07 -6.25 9.29
C CYS A 242 14.15 -5.16 9.03
N ALA A 243 15.35 -5.57 8.61
CA ALA A 243 16.43 -4.66 8.26
C ALA A 243 16.12 -3.77 7.04
N GLN A 244 15.43 -4.28 6.02
CA GLN A 244 15.02 -3.49 4.85
C GLN A 244 14.06 -2.37 5.25
N ILE A 245 13.05 -2.67 6.08
CA ILE A 245 12.09 -1.67 6.54
C ILE A 245 12.79 -0.59 7.38
N ARG A 246 13.67 -0.98 8.30
CA ARG A 246 14.49 -0.03 9.07
C ARG A 246 15.37 0.83 8.16
N ALA A 247 16.03 0.24 7.16
CA ALA A 247 16.86 1.00 6.20
C ALA A 247 16.06 2.01 5.37
N MET A 248 14.79 1.75 5.08
CA MET A 248 13.92 2.68 4.34
C MET A 248 13.41 3.84 5.20
N TRP A 249 13.08 3.58 6.46
CA TRP A 249 12.25 4.48 7.26
C TRP A 249 12.89 5.02 8.54
N GLN A 250 13.98 4.42 9.02
CA GLN A 250 14.69 4.93 10.19
C GLN A 250 15.36 6.26 9.85
N SER A 251 15.12 7.27 10.69
CA SER A 251 15.61 8.64 10.52
C SER A 251 15.66 9.34 11.87
N ASP A 252 16.61 10.24 12.07
CA ASP A 252 16.66 11.14 13.23
C ASP A 252 15.50 12.15 13.20
N ASP A 253 14.97 12.44 12.00
CA ASP A 253 13.74 13.20 11.79
C ASP A 253 12.74 12.36 10.98
N PRO A 254 11.93 11.51 11.64
CA PRO A 254 10.94 10.67 10.96
C PRO A 254 9.83 11.51 10.30
N ARG A 255 9.55 12.71 10.82
CA ARG A 255 8.52 13.60 10.30
C ARG A 255 8.93 14.21 8.97
N GLN A 256 10.16 14.73 8.88
CA GLN A 256 10.70 15.24 7.62
C GLN A 256 10.91 14.10 6.62
N ARG A 257 11.44 12.96 7.06
CA ARG A 257 11.63 11.77 6.21
C ARG A 257 10.33 11.31 5.54
N LEU A 258 9.25 11.19 6.31
CA LEU A 258 7.94 10.81 5.76
C LEU A 258 7.43 11.88 4.78
N PHE A 259 7.52 13.16 5.14
CA PHE A 259 7.04 14.24 4.29
C PHE A 259 7.77 14.28 2.94
N ASP A 260 9.09 14.18 2.94
CA ASP A 260 9.89 14.15 1.71
C ASP A 260 9.54 12.95 0.84
N SER A 261 9.35 11.78 1.45
CA SER A 261 8.91 10.57 0.74
C SER A 261 7.53 10.76 0.09
N LEU A 262 6.58 11.35 0.79
CA LEU A 262 5.24 11.59 0.25
C LEU A 262 5.26 12.65 -0.86
N LEU A 263 6.09 13.70 -0.76
CA LEU A 263 6.26 14.65 -1.85
C LEU A 263 6.90 14.02 -3.09
N PHE A 264 7.84 13.10 -2.87
CA PHE A 264 8.47 12.32 -3.93
C PHE A 264 7.44 11.42 -4.63
N ASP A 265 6.60 10.70 -3.87
CA ASP A 265 5.52 9.88 -4.41
C ASP A 265 4.47 10.71 -5.15
N PHE A 266 4.11 11.88 -4.61
CA PHE A 266 3.21 12.83 -5.25
C PHE A 266 3.79 13.41 -6.55
N ALA A 267 5.11 13.45 -6.69
CA ALA A 267 5.79 13.86 -7.92
C ALA A 267 6.01 12.70 -8.92
N THR A 268 5.72 11.46 -8.53
CA THR A 268 5.93 10.26 -9.35
C THR A 268 4.72 10.01 -10.26
N ARG A 269 4.91 10.02 -11.58
CA ARG A 269 3.83 9.88 -12.57
C ARG A 269 3.94 8.57 -13.33
N GLY A 270 2.79 7.99 -13.68
CA GLY A 270 2.73 6.86 -14.59
C GLY A 270 3.23 7.23 -15.98
N LYS A 271 4.01 6.35 -16.61
CA LYS A 271 4.38 6.41 -18.02
C LYS A 271 3.27 5.75 -18.84
N PHE A 272 2.68 6.49 -19.76
CA PHE A 272 1.71 5.91 -20.69
C PHE A 272 2.47 5.25 -21.85
N ASN A 273 2.23 3.96 -22.08
CA ASN A 273 2.94 3.19 -23.11
C ASN A 273 2.39 3.42 -24.53
N GLY A 274 1.32 4.21 -24.68
CA GLY A 274 0.68 4.51 -25.96
C GLY A 274 -0.54 3.65 -26.29
N GLU A 275 -0.72 2.52 -25.61
CA GLU A 275 -1.74 1.51 -25.93
C GLU A 275 -2.65 1.18 -24.73
N SER A 276 -2.09 1.03 -23.53
CA SER A 276 -2.80 0.60 -22.32
C SER A 276 -2.34 1.37 -21.08
N PHE A 277 -3.08 1.18 -19.98
CA PHE A 277 -2.71 1.69 -18.66
C PHE A 277 -1.88 0.71 -17.83
N ASP A 278 -1.31 -0.32 -18.48
CA ASP A 278 -0.42 -1.25 -17.80
C ASP A 278 0.77 -0.48 -17.23
N GLY A 279 1.06 -0.68 -15.95
CA GLY A 279 2.10 0.06 -15.21
C GLY A 279 1.71 1.49 -14.82
N TRP A 280 0.95 2.20 -15.65
CA TRP A 280 0.59 3.61 -15.39
C TRP A 280 -0.15 3.82 -14.06
N TYR A 281 -0.96 2.84 -13.65
CA TYR A 281 -1.67 2.86 -12.36
C TYR A 281 -0.73 2.94 -11.15
N VAL A 282 0.54 2.53 -11.28
CA VAL A 282 1.55 2.59 -10.22
C VAL A 282 1.77 4.05 -9.81
N GLY A 283 2.02 4.94 -10.77
CA GLY A 283 2.19 6.37 -10.50
C GLY A 283 0.90 7.05 -10.05
N SER A 284 -0.26 6.61 -10.55
CA SER A 284 -1.55 7.10 -10.06
C SER A 284 -1.80 6.74 -8.59
N ASN A 285 -1.47 5.51 -8.20
CA ASN A 285 -1.59 5.02 -6.83
C ASN A 285 -0.63 5.76 -5.88
N LEU A 286 0.64 5.90 -6.28
CA LEU A 286 1.63 6.68 -5.51
C LEU A 286 1.12 8.11 -5.24
N GLN A 287 0.63 8.81 -6.27
CA GLN A 287 0.14 10.17 -6.11
C GLN A 287 -1.09 10.28 -5.21
N LYS A 288 -2.10 9.42 -5.37
CA LYS A 288 -3.33 9.51 -4.57
C LYS A 288 -3.09 9.13 -3.10
N GLU A 289 -2.33 8.07 -2.87
CA GLU A 289 -1.97 7.63 -1.51
C GLU A 289 -1.09 8.69 -0.81
N ALA A 290 -0.18 9.33 -1.54
CA ALA A 290 0.63 10.42 -1.03
C ALA A 290 -0.22 11.66 -0.69
N ALA A 291 -1.09 12.10 -1.59
CA ALA A 291 -1.94 13.27 -1.36
C ALA A 291 -2.85 13.12 -0.14
N MET A 292 -3.45 11.95 0.04
CA MET A 292 -4.27 11.64 1.22
C MET A 292 -3.47 11.81 2.52
N ARG A 293 -2.26 11.25 2.59
CA ARG A 293 -1.39 11.34 3.79
C ARG A 293 -0.79 12.71 4.00
N LEU A 294 -0.46 13.42 2.93
CA LEU A 294 -0.04 14.81 2.97
C LEU A 294 -1.13 15.68 3.61
N LEU A 295 -2.38 15.52 3.19
CA LEU A 295 -3.52 16.25 3.78
C LEU A 295 -3.84 15.82 5.21
N TYR A 296 -3.61 14.54 5.56
CA TYR A 296 -3.88 14.05 6.89
C TYR A 296 -2.83 14.49 7.92
N TYR A 297 -1.54 14.28 7.63
CA TYR A 297 -0.46 14.59 8.58
C TYR A 297 0.10 16.01 8.44
N TYR A 298 -0.01 16.63 7.26
CA TYR A 298 0.62 17.91 6.94
C TYR A 298 -0.33 18.89 6.20
N PRO A 299 -1.59 19.08 6.65
CA PRO A 299 -2.58 19.87 5.93
C PRO A 299 -2.09 21.29 5.63
N ASP A 300 -1.52 21.99 6.62
CA ASP A 300 -1.09 23.39 6.45
C ASP A 300 0.03 23.55 5.42
N ALA A 301 0.93 22.56 5.32
CA ALA A 301 2.05 22.59 4.37
C ALA A 301 1.63 22.19 2.95
N SER A 302 0.69 21.24 2.83
CA SER A 302 0.40 20.55 1.56
C SER A 302 -0.93 20.92 0.91
N ALA A 303 -1.90 21.47 1.65
CA ALA A 303 -3.25 21.67 1.11
C ALA A 303 -3.29 22.61 -0.10
N ARG A 304 -2.44 23.64 -0.15
CA ARG A 304 -2.36 24.54 -1.31
C ARG A 304 -1.81 23.82 -2.55
N LEU A 305 -0.78 22.99 -2.38
CA LEU A 305 -0.21 22.18 -3.48
C LEU A 305 -1.28 21.27 -4.08
N ILE A 306 -2.06 20.59 -3.23
CA ILE A 306 -3.09 19.64 -3.68
C ILE A 306 -4.32 20.38 -4.24
N ALA A 307 -4.71 21.52 -3.67
CA ALA A 307 -5.75 22.39 -4.23
C ALA A 307 -5.37 22.88 -5.64
N ASP A 308 -4.13 23.34 -5.83
CA ASP A 308 -3.65 23.77 -7.14
C ASP A 308 -3.64 22.62 -8.16
N ARG A 309 -3.44 21.39 -7.71
CA ARG A 309 -3.56 20.18 -8.54
C ARG A 309 -5.03 19.93 -8.92
N LEU A 310 -5.94 19.93 -7.95
CA LEU A 310 -7.40 19.77 -8.17
C LEU A 310 -7.94 20.81 -9.15
N ARG A 311 -7.51 22.08 -9.03
CA ARG A 311 -7.92 23.16 -9.93
C ARG A 311 -7.61 22.88 -11.40
N LYS A 312 -6.50 22.17 -11.66
CA LYS A 312 -5.98 21.90 -13.01
C LYS A 312 -6.51 20.61 -13.62
N LEU A 313 -7.27 19.80 -12.88
CA LEU A 313 -7.85 18.58 -13.42
C LEU A 313 -8.90 18.94 -14.48
N ASP A 314 -8.77 18.32 -15.65
CA ASP A 314 -9.87 18.18 -16.59
C ASP A 314 -10.88 17.20 -15.99
N VAL A 315 -12.10 17.67 -15.74
CA VAL A 315 -13.18 16.92 -15.09
C VAL A 315 -14.40 16.83 -16.00
N ARG A 316 -14.20 16.97 -17.31
CA ARG A 316 -15.28 16.82 -18.29
C ARG A 316 -15.65 15.35 -18.48
N GLU A 317 -16.88 15.10 -18.87
CA GLU A 317 -17.40 13.80 -19.27
C GLU A 317 -16.54 13.20 -20.38
N THR A 318 -16.19 11.93 -20.23
CA THR A 318 -15.34 11.21 -21.20
C THR A 318 -15.98 9.95 -21.75
N GLY A 319 -17.17 9.61 -21.29
CA GLY A 319 -17.89 8.39 -21.64
C GLY A 319 -19.05 8.13 -20.69
N PRO A 320 -19.75 6.99 -20.84
CA PRO A 320 -20.78 6.61 -19.90
C PRO A 320 -20.16 6.31 -18.53
N PRO A 321 -20.96 6.32 -17.45
CA PRO A 321 -20.48 6.00 -16.12
C PRO A 321 -19.80 4.64 -16.06
N SER A 322 -18.88 4.46 -15.11
CA SER A 322 -18.15 3.20 -14.84
C SER A 322 -19.03 1.95 -14.69
N SER A 323 -20.32 2.12 -14.38
CA SER A 323 -21.33 1.06 -14.32
C SER A 323 -21.84 0.57 -15.69
N GLN A 324 -21.43 1.22 -16.78
CA GLN A 324 -21.85 0.92 -18.15
C GLN A 324 -20.64 0.60 -19.03
N ALA A 325 -20.87 -0.19 -20.08
CA ALA A 325 -19.82 -0.49 -21.05
C ALA A 325 -19.53 0.74 -21.92
N ALA A 326 -18.29 1.23 -21.89
CA ALA A 326 -17.82 2.26 -22.80
C ALA A 326 -17.52 1.68 -24.19
N SER A 327 -17.79 2.45 -25.23
CA SER A 327 -17.26 2.21 -26.57
C SER A 327 -15.75 2.46 -26.62
N GLU A 328 -15.08 1.95 -27.67
CA GLU A 328 -13.65 2.19 -27.89
C GLU A 328 -13.31 3.69 -27.98
N SER A 329 -14.15 4.49 -28.64
CA SER A 329 -13.94 5.94 -28.76
C SER A 329 -14.10 6.68 -27.43
N GLU A 330 -15.04 6.26 -26.58
CA GLU A 330 -15.21 6.84 -25.24
C GLU A 330 -14.02 6.45 -24.35
N MET A 331 -13.57 5.20 -24.42
CA MET A 331 -12.35 4.76 -23.75
C MET A 331 -11.13 5.58 -24.19
N GLU A 332 -10.98 5.89 -25.48
CA GLU A 332 -9.89 6.72 -25.98
C GLU A 332 -9.94 8.16 -25.41
N VAL A 333 -11.14 8.75 -25.31
CA VAL A 333 -11.32 10.09 -24.73
C VAL A 333 -11.01 10.08 -23.24
N TRP A 334 -11.47 9.07 -22.50
CA TRP A 334 -11.14 8.85 -21.08
C TRP A 334 -9.64 8.69 -20.89
N VAL A 335 -8.99 7.81 -21.66
CA VAL A 335 -7.53 7.59 -21.61
C VAL A 335 -6.78 8.91 -21.82
N LYS A 336 -7.15 9.70 -22.83
CA LYS A 336 -6.52 11.00 -23.10
C LYS A 336 -6.66 11.97 -21.93
N ARG A 337 -7.83 12.02 -21.28
CA ARG A 337 -8.05 12.85 -20.08
C ARG A 337 -7.14 12.40 -18.95
N GLU A 338 -7.14 11.12 -18.60
CA GLU A 338 -6.35 10.59 -17.48
C GLU A 338 -4.85 10.76 -17.72
N VAL A 339 -4.36 10.55 -18.94
CA VAL A 339 -2.96 10.80 -19.32
C VAL A 339 -2.61 12.28 -19.22
N ALA A 340 -3.48 13.17 -19.71
CA ALA A 340 -3.28 14.63 -19.62
C ALA A 340 -3.28 15.12 -18.17
N ASN A 341 -4.18 14.58 -17.34
CA ASN A 341 -4.20 14.83 -15.91
C ASN A 341 -2.98 14.19 -15.23
N GLY A 342 -2.46 13.08 -15.73
CA GLY A 342 -1.34 12.33 -15.17
C GLY A 342 -1.69 11.53 -13.91
N ILE A 343 -2.99 11.30 -13.67
CA ILE A 343 -3.54 10.58 -12.52
C ILE A 343 -4.99 10.18 -12.81
N ARG A 344 -5.48 9.07 -12.22
CA ARG A 344 -6.91 8.73 -12.24
C ARG A 344 -7.71 9.78 -11.49
N THR A 345 -8.51 10.52 -12.24
CA THR A 345 -9.10 11.79 -11.82
C THR A 345 -10.12 11.61 -10.71
N ASP A 346 -11.05 10.68 -10.90
CA ASP A 346 -12.07 10.27 -9.93
C ASP A 346 -11.45 9.71 -8.64
N ASP A 347 -10.51 8.77 -8.77
CA ASP A 347 -9.76 8.17 -7.67
C ASP A 347 -9.04 9.23 -6.82
N PHE A 348 -8.39 10.20 -7.48
CA PHE A 348 -7.66 11.26 -6.80
C PHE A 348 -8.60 12.21 -6.06
N ILE A 349 -9.71 12.60 -6.69
CA ILE A 349 -10.73 13.44 -6.06
C ILE A 349 -11.30 12.73 -4.83
N LYS A 350 -11.66 11.44 -4.96
CA LYS A 350 -12.16 10.61 -3.85
C LYS A 350 -11.16 10.51 -2.70
N ALA A 351 -9.87 10.36 -2.99
CA ALA A 351 -8.82 10.25 -1.99
C ALA A 351 -8.61 11.53 -1.15
N VAL A 352 -9.09 12.70 -1.61
CA VAL A 352 -8.88 14.00 -0.94
C VAL A 352 -10.16 14.70 -0.52
N ALA A 353 -11.33 14.28 -1.01
CA ALA A 353 -12.60 14.96 -0.80
C ALA A 353 -13.09 14.96 0.68
N TRP A 354 -12.59 14.04 1.50
CA TRP A 354 -12.85 14.02 2.95
C TRP A 354 -12.22 15.21 3.70
N CYS A 355 -11.19 15.84 3.14
CA CYS A 355 -10.40 16.87 3.81
C CYS A 355 -11.20 18.16 4.01
N LYS A 356 -11.18 18.68 5.25
CA LYS A 356 -11.93 19.89 5.63
C LYS A 356 -11.10 21.18 5.53
N HIS A 357 -9.87 21.10 5.03
CA HIS A 357 -9.04 22.30 4.84
C HIS A 357 -9.69 23.23 3.80
N PRO A 358 -9.82 24.56 4.06
CA PRO A 358 -10.60 25.47 3.22
C PRO A 358 -10.23 25.45 1.74
N ALA A 359 -8.92 25.42 1.43
CA ALA A 359 -8.44 25.36 0.04
C ALA A 359 -8.90 24.10 -0.71
N ILE A 360 -9.02 22.95 -0.03
CA ILE A 360 -9.49 21.71 -0.65
C ILE A 360 -11.00 21.78 -0.85
N VAL A 361 -11.75 22.23 0.17
CA VAL A 361 -13.20 22.39 0.09
C VAL A 361 -13.62 23.33 -1.04
N GLU A 362 -12.89 24.43 -1.24
CA GLU A 362 -13.12 25.37 -2.34
C GLU A 362 -12.96 24.69 -3.70
N GLU A 363 -11.88 23.92 -3.90
CA GLU A 363 -11.63 23.25 -5.17
C GLU A 363 -12.58 22.09 -5.44
N ILE A 364 -12.99 21.32 -4.41
CA ILE A 364 -14.03 20.29 -4.55
C ILE A 364 -15.36 20.91 -4.98
N LYS A 365 -15.73 22.07 -4.41
CA LYS A 365 -16.91 22.83 -4.87
C LYS A 365 -16.75 23.32 -6.30
N GLY A 366 -15.55 23.79 -6.67
CA GLY A 366 -15.22 24.21 -8.02
C GLY A 366 -15.34 23.07 -9.05
N ILE A 367 -14.87 21.87 -8.70
CA ILE A 367 -15.03 20.65 -9.50
C ILE A 367 -16.52 20.33 -9.66
N ALA A 368 -17.27 20.29 -8.56
CA ALA A 368 -18.71 20.01 -8.58
C ALA A 368 -19.51 21.00 -9.43
N ALA A 369 -19.01 22.23 -9.64
CA ALA A 369 -19.65 23.24 -10.47
C ALA A 369 -19.29 23.15 -11.96
N ARG A 370 -18.21 22.44 -12.32
CA ARG A 370 -17.67 22.40 -13.69
C ARG A 370 -17.62 21.00 -14.32
N THR A 371 -17.89 19.95 -13.54
CA THR A 371 -17.97 18.57 -14.03
C THR A 371 -19.32 18.30 -14.67
N ASP A 372 -19.31 17.69 -15.85
CA ASP A 372 -20.43 17.00 -16.48
C ASP A 372 -20.24 15.47 -16.44
N ASP A 373 -19.11 14.99 -15.93
CA ASP A 373 -18.86 13.57 -15.67
C ASP A 373 -19.66 13.07 -14.45
N GLN A 374 -20.45 12.00 -14.64
CA GLN A 374 -21.34 11.46 -13.62
C GLN A 374 -20.60 10.77 -12.46
N ASP A 375 -19.52 10.05 -12.73
CA ASP A 375 -18.74 9.37 -11.68
C ASP A 375 -18.06 10.42 -10.79
N ILE A 376 -17.51 11.48 -11.40
CA ILE A 376 -16.94 12.61 -10.64
C ILE A 376 -18.03 13.35 -9.85
N ALA A 377 -19.21 13.57 -10.44
CA ALA A 377 -20.34 14.22 -9.78
C ALA A 377 -20.83 13.45 -8.55
N GLU A 378 -20.85 12.12 -8.60
CA GLU A 378 -21.18 11.25 -7.47
C GLU A 378 -20.15 11.43 -6.34
N VAL A 379 -18.85 11.30 -6.65
CA VAL A 379 -17.77 11.44 -5.67
C VAL A 379 -17.78 12.79 -4.95
N VAL A 380 -17.99 13.90 -5.67
CA VAL A 380 -18.05 15.23 -5.05
C VAL A 380 -19.39 15.51 -4.36
N GLY A 381 -20.45 14.79 -4.74
CA GLY A 381 -21.77 14.85 -4.11
C GLY A 381 -21.75 14.23 -2.72
N GLU A 382 -21.11 13.08 -2.56
CA GLU A 382 -20.90 12.40 -1.26
C GLU A 382 -20.06 13.22 -0.28
N ALA A 383 -19.21 14.11 -0.79
CA ALA A 383 -18.30 14.91 0.02
C ALA A 383 -18.96 16.16 0.66
N ARG A 384 -20.15 16.55 0.22
CA ARG A 384 -20.93 17.71 0.72
C ARG A 384 -21.71 17.34 1.98
#